data_AF-A0A962MXA4-F1
#
_entry.id   AF-A0A962MXA4-F1
#
_cell.length_a   1.000
_cell.length_b   1.000
_cell.length_c   1.000
_cell.angle_alpha   90.00
_cell.angle_beta   90.00
_cell.angle_gamma   90.00
#
_symmetry.space_group_name_H-M   'P 1'
#
loop_
_entity.id
_entity.type
_entity.pdbx_description
1 polymer ?
#
loop_
_entity_poly.entity_id
_entity_poly.type
_entity_poly.pdbx_seq_one_letter_code
_entity_poly.pdbx_strand_id
1 'polypeptide(L)'
;MDRLLSLSQAARMVGVPRRLLQQHIQEGLIEAFEGHIRVSELRKAYPEADSDRSGMVEKVQRLREAALYKANRDGKPDVDHLSSELQRARVEIARLQDDLDGYRQLAAETEERLLDMQERCDTRQAMMIGTLVGWFMNQLKLREQR
;
A
#
# COMPACT_ATOMS: atom_id res chain seq x y z
N MET A 1 -11.53 -42.17 38.73
CA MET A 1 -10.32 -41.34 38.95
C MET A 1 -10.51 -40.04 38.20
N ASP A 2 -10.43 -38.91 38.89
CA ASP A 2 -10.65 -37.61 38.26
C ASP A 2 -9.40 -37.20 37.49
N ARG A 3 -9.54 -36.99 36.17
CA ARG A 3 -8.41 -36.69 35.30
C ARG A 3 -8.02 -35.22 35.49
N LEU A 4 -6.75 -34.97 35.75
CA LEU A 4 -6.18 -33.62 35.82
C LEU A 4 -5.72 -33.20 34.42
N LEU A 5 -6.12 -32.00 34.01
CA LEU A 5 -5.69 -31.39 32.75
C LEU A 5 -4.86 -30.15 33.05
N SER A 6 -3.77 -29.96 32.31
CA SER A 6 -3.10 -28.67 32.30
C SER A 6 -4.06 -27.59 31.79
N LEU A 7 -3.85 -26.35 32.23
CA LEU A 7 -4.65 -25.19 31.82
C LEU A 7 -4.83 -25.07 30.29
N SER A 8 -3.79 -25.38 29.50
CA SER A 8 -3.85 -25.38 28.02
C SER A 8 -4.75 -26.49 27.47
N GLN A 9 -4.69 -27.69 28.06
CA GLN A 9 -5.53 -28.81 27.66
C GLN A 9 -6.99 -28.57 28.03
N ALA A 10 -7.24 -28.01 29.22
CA ALA A 10 -8.56 -27.62 29.67
C ALA A 10 -9.17 -26.55 28.73
N ALA A 11 -8.42 -25.49 28.43
CA ALA A 11 -8.86 -24.42 27.53
C ALA A 11 -9.25 -24.94 26.14
N ARG A 12 -8.45 -25.87 25.60
CA ARG A 12 -8.75 -26.53 24.32
C ARG A 12 -9.99 -27.43 24.40
N MET A 13 -10.19 -28.14 25.51
CA MET A 13 -11.33 -29.04 25.69
C MET A 13 -12.66 -28.28 25.76
N VAL A 14 -12.69 -27.09 26.37
CA VAL A 14 -13.91 -26.25 26.43
C VAL A 14 -14.02 -25.23 25.29
N GLY A 15 -13.02 -25.15 24.41
CA GLY A 15 -13.02 -24.24 23.27
C GLY A 15 -12.91 -22.76 23.63
N VAL A 16 -12.34 -22.42 24.80
CA VAL A 16 -12.18 -21.02 25.26
C VAL A 16 -10.70 -20.60 25.28
N PRO A 17 -10.39 -19.30 25.16
CA PRO A 17 -9.02 -18.81 25.28
C PRO A 17 -8.45 -19.11 26.67
N ARG A 18 -7.17 -19.50 26.73
CA ARG A 18 -6.46 -19.76 28.00
C ARG A 18 -6.55 -18.61 29.00
N ARG A 19 -6.53 -17.36 28.52
CA ARG A 19 -6.67 -16.15 29.37
C ARG A 19 -8.05 -16.06 30.03
N LEU A 20 -9.10 -16.39 29.30
CA LEU A 20 -10.45 -16.43 29.85
C LEU A 20 -10.56 -17.51 30.92
N LEU A 21 -9.99 -18.69 30.66
CA LEU A 21 -9.95 -19.76 31.66
C LEU A 21 -9.15 -19.35 32.91
N GLN A 22 -8.04 -18.62 32.76
CA GLN A 22 -7.29 -18.06 33.90
C GLN A 22 -8.09 -17.03 34.69
N GLN A 23 -8.84 -16.18 34.00
CA GLN A 23 -9.70 -15.19 34.65
C GLN A 23 -10.78 -15.86 35.49
N HIS A 24 -11.44 -16.90 34.98
CA HIS A 24 -12.45 -17.65 35.74
C HIS A 24 -11.88 -18.35 36.99
N ILE A 25 -10.61 -18.77 36.95
CA ILE A 25 -9.91 -19.29 38.14
C ILE A 25 -9.66 -18.18 39.16
N GLN A 26 -9.24 -17.00 38.70
CA GLN A 26 -9.01 -15.83 39.58
C GLN A 26 -10.31 -15.33 40.22
N GLU A 27 -11.42 -15.42 39.50
CA GLU A 27 -12.77 -15.07 39.98
C GLU A 27 -13.38 -16.16 40.89
N GLY A 28 -12.68 -17.28 41.11
CA GLY A 28 -13.11 -18.37 41.99
C GLY A 28 -14.20 -19.26 41.40
N LEU A 29 -14.49 -19.14 40.11
CA LEU A 29 -15.52 -19.91 39.41
C LEU A 29 -15.07 -21.34 39.07
N ILE A 30 -13.76 -21.59 39.07
CA ILE A 30 -13.15 -22.88 38.75
C ILE A 30 -12.03 -23.17 39.73
N GLU A 31 -12.10 -24.30 40.41
CA GLU A 31 -11.01 -24.75 41.27
C GLU A 31 -9.86 -25.33 40.44
N ALA A 32 -8.67 -24.75 40.61
CA ALA A 32 -7.43 -25.22 40.02
C ALA A 32 -6.43 -25.59 41.13
N PHE A 33 -5.71 -26.70 40.93
CA PHE A 33 -4.68 -27.17 41.84
C PHE A 33 -3.34 -27.19 41.12
N GLU A 34 -2.38 -26.38 41.56
CA GLU A 34 -1.02 -26.31 41.01
C GLU A 34 -0.98 -26.19 39.47
N GLY A 35 -1.87 -25.38 38.88
CA GLY A 35 -1.95 -25.19 37.42
C GLY A 35 -2.68 -26.30 36.65
N HIS A 36 -3.28 -27.26 37.36
CA HIS A 36 -4.08 -28.35 36.81
C HIS A 36 -5.55 -28.23 37.24
N ILE A 37 -6.46 -28.58 36.33
CA ILE A 37 -7.90 -28.50 36.55
C ILE A 37 -8.49 -29.90 36.42
N ARG A 38 -9.36 -30.27 37.35
CA ARG A 38 -10.10 -31.52 37.28
C ARG A 38 -11.15 -31.45 36.17
N VAL A 39 -11.30 -32.51 35.40
CA VAL A 39 -12.32 -32.58 34.34
C VAL A 39 -13.73 -32.40 34.92
N SER A 40 -13.97 -32.91 36.13
CA SER A 40 -15.23 -32.74 36.86
C SER A 40 -15.58 -31.26 37.11
N GLU A 41 -14.62 -30.47 37.60
CA GLU A 41 -14.76 -29.03 37.84
C GLU A 41 -14.98 -28.25 36.55
N LEU A 42 -14.27 -28.62 35.49
CA LEU A 42 -14.44 -27.97 34.19
C LEU A 42 -15.83 -28.24 33.59
N ARG A 43 -16.39 -29.44 33.81
CA ARG A 43 -17.73 -29.81 33.35
C ARG A 43 -18.85 -29.13 34.16
N LYS A 44 -18.61 -28.80 35.44
CA LYS A 44 -19.54 -28.00 36.25
C LYS A 44 -19.59 -26.56 35.76
N ALA A 45 -18.43 -25.97 35.47
CA ALA A 45 -18.32 -24.58 35.01
C ALA A 45 -18.75 -24.40 33.54
N TYR A 46 -18.56 -25.42 32.70
CA TYR A 46 -18.92 -25.41 31.28
C TYR A 46 -19.71 -26.67 30.89
N PRO A 47 -20.98 -26.79 31.32
CA PRO A 47 -21.80 -27.98 31.07
C PRO A 47 -22.11 -28.20 29.58
N GLU A 48 -22.11 -27.12 28.78
CA GLU A 48 -22.39 -27.12 27.33
C GLU A 48 -21.13 -27.29 26.45
N ALA A 49 -19.97 -27.54 27.07
CA ALA A 49 -18.72 -27.71 26.35
C ALA A 49 -18.62 -29.11 25.75
N ASP A 50 -19.18 -29.25 24.56
CA ASP A 50 -19.04 -30.44 23.73
C ASP A 50 -17.61 -30.53 23.17
N SER A 51 -17.03 -31.74 23.16
CA SER A 51 -15.61 -31.97 22.80
C SER A 51 -15.25 -31.54 21.38
N ASP A 52 -16.25 -31.29 20.53
CA ASP A 52 -16.11 -30.86 19.15
C ASP A 52 -15.90 -29.34 18.97
N ARG A 53 -15.93 -28.54 20.06
CA ARG A 53 -15.67 -27.09 20.00
C ARG A 53 -14.19 -26.69 19.87
N SER A 54 -13.29 -27.66 19.67
CA SER A 54 -11.84 -27.42 19.48
C SER A 54 -11.50 -26.50 18.28
N GLY A 55 -12.44 -26.20 17.38
CA GLY A 55 -12.24 -25.32 16.21
C GLY A 55 -12.44 -23.82 16.45
N MET A 56 -12.92 -23.38 17.62
CA MET A 56 -13.22 -21.96 17.86
C MET A 56 -11.96 -21.10 18.04
N VAL A 57 -10.91 -21.64 18.64
CA VAL A 57 -9.62 -20.94 18.81
C VAL A 57 -8.95 -20.71 17.45
N GLU A 58 -9.01 -21.68 16.54
CA GLU A 58 -8.50 -21.52 15.17
C GLU A 58 -9.30 -20.48 14.37
N LYS A 59 -10.62 -20.41 14.56
CA LYS A 59 -11.46 -19.38 13.91
C LYS A 59 -11.10 -17.98 14.39
N VAL A 60 -10.88 -17.79 15.70
CA VAL A 60 -10.46 -16.50 16.27
C VAL A 60 -9.06 -16.10 15.78
N GLN A 61 -8.14 -17.06 15.67
CA GLN A 61 -6.81 -16.81 15.14
C GLN A 61 -6.87 -16.40 13.65
N ARG A 62 -7.67 -17.11 12.84
CA ARG A 62 -7.91 -16.76 11.43
C ARG A 62 -8.56 -15.38 11.26
N LEU A 63 -9.51 -15.01 12.12
CA LEU A 63 -10.11 -13.68 12.12
C LEU A 63 -9.10 -12.59 12.49
N ARG A 64 -8.21 -12.85 13.46
CA ARG A 64 -7.14 -11.92 13.85
C ARG A 64 -6.12 -11.74 12.74
N GLU A 65 -5.72 -12.82 12.09
CA GLU A 65 -4.81 -12.79 10.93
C GLU A 65 -5.45 -12.05 9.76
N ALA A 66 -6.72 -12.31 9.45
CA ALA A 66 -7.46 -11.58 8.42
C ALA A 66 -7.61 -10.08 8.75
N ALA A 67 -7.80 -9.72 10.01
CA ALA A 67 -7.88 -8.32 10.45
C ALA A 67 -6.51 -7.61 10.35
N LEU A 68 -5.42 -8.28 10.69
CA LEU A 68 -4.04 -7.78 10.51
C LEU A 68 -3.70 -7.60 9.03
N TYR A 69 -4.08 -8.57 8.20
CA TYR A 69 -3.91 -8.49 6.74
C TYR A 69 -4.72 -7.33 6.13
N LYS A 70 -5.95 -7.13 6.61
CA LYS A 70 -6.81 -6.00 6.19
C LYS A 70 -6.25 -4.66 6.65
N ALA A 71 -5.76 -4.56 7.88
CA ALA A 71 -5.13 -3.33 8.40
C ALA A 71 -3.85 -2.95 7.64
N ASN A 72 -3.03 -3.93 7.23
CA ASN A 72 -1.85 -3.67 6.38
C ASN A 72 -2.22 -3.25 4.96
N ARG A 73 -3.35 -3.74 4.43
CA ARG A 73 -3.81 -3.43 3.08
C ARG A 73 -4.56 -2.08 3.00
N ASP A 74 -5.23 -1.69 4.09
CA ASP A 74 -5.91 -0.41 4.27
C ASP A 74 -5.04 0.64 5.01
N GLY A 75 -3.77 0.33 5.27
CA GLY A 75 -2.82 1.24 5.89
C GLY A 75 -2.58 2.44 4.99
N LYS A 76 -3.12 3.61 5.38
CA LYS A 76 -2.84 4.88 4.71
C LYS A 76 -1.32 5.01 4.49
N PRO A 77 -0.87 5.38 3.28
CA PRO A 77 0.55 5.57 3.02
C PRO A 77 1.12 6.54 4.05
N ASP A 78 2.26 6.15 4.62
CA ASP A 78 2.96 6.93 5.64
C ASP A 78 3.22 8.36 5.14
N VAL A 79 3.05 9.36 6.00
CA VAL A 79 3.17 10.78 5.63
C VAL A 79 4.57 11.07 5.07
N ASP A 80 5.59 10.41 5.61
CA ASP A 80 6.97 10.52 5.13
C ASP A 80 7.14 9.94 3.71
N HIS A 81 6.45 8.83 3.41
CA HIS A 81 6.45 8.24 2.08
C HIS A 81 5.76 9.17 1.06
N LEU A 82 4.59 9.73 1.40
CA LEU A 82 3.90 10.69 0.53
C LEU A 82 4.73 11.95 0.30
N SER A 83 5.41 12.47 1.33
CA SER A 83 6.29 13.63 1.23
C SER A 83 7.49 13.35 0.33
N SER A 84 8.09 12.17 0.44
CA SER A 84 9.17 11.71 -0.44
C SER A 84 8.72 11.61 -1.89
N GLU A 85 7.55 11.00 -2.17
CA GLU A 85 7.03 10.87 -3.53
C GLU A 85 6.65 12.24 -4.12
N LEU A 86 6.06 13.13 -3.32
CA LEU A 86 5.78 14.50 -3.76
C LEU A 86 7.06 15.27 -4.10
N GLN A 87 8.11 15.13 -3.28
CA GLN A 87 9.38 15.77 -3.54
C GLN A 87 10.04 15.21 -4.81
N ARG A 88 9.98 13.90 -5.02
CA ARG A 88 10.45 13.26 -6.26
C ARG A 88 9.69 13.79 -7.48
N ALA A 89 8.36 13.86 -7.41
CA ALA A 89 7.53 14.38 -8.49
C ALA A 89 7.85 15.85 -8.79
N ARG A 90 8.10 16.68 -7.77
CA ARG A 90 8.51 18.08 -7.94
C ARG A 90 9.83 18.22 -8.67
N VAL A 91 10.82 17.42 -8.29
CA VAL A 91 12.14 17.42 -8.95
C VAL A 91 12.01 16.99 -10.42
N GLU A 92 11.21 15.96 -10.68
CA GLU A 92 10.97 15.50 -12.05
C GLU A 92 10.24 16.55 -12.90
N ILE A 93 9.22 17.21 -12.35
CA ILE A 93 8.53 18.31 -13.04
C ILE A 93 9.51 19.45 -13.36
N ALA A 94 10.35 19.86 -12.41
CA ALA A 94 11.33 20.91 -12.64
C ALA A 94 12.31 20.52 -13.77
N ARG A 95 12.81 19.28 -13.76
CA ARG A 95 13.67 18.76 -14.83
C ARG A 95 12.97 18.78 -16.19
N LEU A 96 11.71 18.33 -16.25
CA LEU A 96 10.94 18.32 -17.50
C LEU A 96 10.66 19.74 -18.02
N GLN A 97 10.47 20.71 -17.11
CA GLN A 97 10.35 22.12 -17.47
C GLN A 97 11.65 22.66 -18.07
N ASP A 98 12.80 22.38 -17.44
CA ASP A 98 14.11 22.75 -17.98
C ASP A 98 14.37 22.13 -19.36
N ASP A 99 14.05 20.84 -19.54
CA ASP A 99 14.17 20.16 -20.83
C ASP A 99 13.27 20.81 -21.91
N LEU A 100 12.02 21.16 -21.55
CA LEU A 100 11.10 21.86 -22.46
C LEU A 100 11.59 23.24 -22.86
N ASP A 101 12.13 24.00 -21.91
CA ASP A 101 12.69 25.33 -22.18
C ASP A 101 13.95 25.23 -23.06
N GLY A 102 14.78 24.20 -22.85
CA GLY A 102 15.89 23.87 -23.75
C GLY A 102 15.43 23.57 -25.18
N TYR A 103 14.37 22.77 -25.36
CA TYR A 103 13.81 22.50 -26.69
C TYR A 103 13.20 23.75 -27.36
N ARG A 104 12.56 24.63 -26.59
CA ARG A 104 12.04 25.91 -27.10
C ARG A 104 13.17 26.81 -27.59
N GLN A 105 14.26 26.90 -26.82
CA GLN A 105 15.44 27.66 -27.22
C GLN A 105 16.04 27.10 -28.52
N LEU A 106 16.24 25.78 -28.60
CA LEU A 106 16.76 25.14 -29.82
C LEU A 106 15.86 25.39 -31.03
N ALA A 107 14.53 25.36 -30.85
CA ALA A 107 13.59 25.66 -31.92
C ALA A 107 13.70 27.11 -32.41
N ALA A 108 13.82 28.07 -31.50
CA ALA A 108 14.02 29.48 -31.85
C ALA A 108 15.37 29.72 -32.56
N GLU A 109 16.45 29.10 -32.09
CA GLU A 109 17.76 29.16 -32.76
C GLU A 109 17.72 28.54 -34.16
N THR A 110 16.93 27.47 -34.33
CA THR A 110 16.74 26.83 -35.63
C THR A 110 15.95 27.72 -36.58
N GLU A 111 14.88 28.37 -36.11
CA GLU A 111 14.13 29.35 -36.88
C GLU A 111 15.04 30.47 -37.38
N GLU A 112 15.82 31.08 -36.49
CA GLU A 112 16.73 32.18 -36.82
C GLU A 112 17.75 31.75 -37.89
N ARG A 113 18.37 30.57 -37.72
CA ARG A 113 19.33 30.04 -38.69
C ARG A 113 18.69 29.74 -40.06
N LEU A 114 17.45 29.26 -40.08
CA LEU A 114 16.74 28.99 -41.34
C LEU A 114 16.37 30.28 -42.07
N LEU A 115 15.97 31.32 -41.34
CA LEU A 115 15.68 32.64 -41.90
C LEU A 115 16.95 33.31 -42.45
N ASP A 116 18.05 33.31 -41.69
CA ASP A 116 19.35 33.82 -42.15
C ASP A 116 19.84 33.07 -43.40
N MET A 117 19.63 31.74 -43.47
CA MET A 117 19.94 30.95 -44.66
C MET A 117 19.05 31.35 -45.85
N GLN A 118 17.76 31.63 -45.63
CA GLN A 118 16.85 32.08 -46.67
C GLN A 118 17.29 33.43 -47.27
N GLU A 119 17.76 34.36 -46.45
CA GLU A 119 18.22 35.69 -46.88
C GLU A 119 19.48 35.65 -47.76
N ARG A 120 20.33 34.65 -47.57
CA ARG A 120 21.61 34.48 -48.30
C ARG A 120 21.48 33.67 -49.59
N CYS A 121 20.31 33.10 -49.85
CA CYS A 121 20.06 32.19 -50.95
C CYS A 121 19.60 32.90 -52.23
N ASP A 122 19.79 32.25 -53.39
CA ASP A 122 19.20 32.73 -54.65
C ASP A 122 17.66 32.59 -54.64
N THR A 123 16.97 33.23 -55.58
CA THR A 123 15.49 33.28 -55.61
C THR A 123 14.83 31.90 -55.57
N ARG A 124 15.42 30.88 -56.20
CA ARG A 124 14.85 29.53 -56.24
C ARG A 124 15.07 28.81 -54.90
N GLN A 125 16.27 28.91 -54.36
CA GLN A 125 16.64 28.33 -53.06
C GLN A 125 15.85 28.98 -51.91
N ALA A 126 15.72 30.30 -51.91
CA ALA A 126 14.98 31.05 -50.92
C ALA A 126 13.50 30.63 -50.88
N MET A 127 12.89 30.33 -52.02
CA MET A 127 11.50 29.87 -52.08
C MET A 127 11.31 28.45 -51.53
N MET A 128 12.27 27.55 -51.76
CA MET A 128 12.27 26.21 -51.16
C MET A 128 12.44 26.28 -49.64
N ILE A 129 13.37 27.11 -49.16
CA ILE A 129 13.60 27.31 -47.72
C ILE A 129 12.39 27.96 -47.06
N GLY A 130 11.78 28.97 -47.70
CA GLY A 130 10.56 29.60 -47.17
C GLY A 130 9.40 28.63 -46.99
N THR A 131 9.27 27.62 -47.85
CA THR A 131 8.27 26.55 -47.69
C THR A 131 8.57 25.69 -46.45
N LEU A 132 9.85 25.36 -46.22
CA LEU A 132 10.29 24.60 -45.05
C LEU A 132 10.10 25.41 -43.75
N VAL A 133 10.49 26.69 -43.75
CA VAL A 133 10.28 27.62 -42.63
C VAL A 133 8.80 27.73 -42.31
N GLY A 134 7.95 27.95 -43.32
CA GLY A 134 6.50 28.01 -43.13
C GLY A 134 5.93 26.73 -42.51
N TRP A 135 6.38 25.55 -42.96
CA TRP A 135 6.01 24.28 -42.35
C TRP A 135 6.49 24.17 -40.90
N PHE A 136 7.76 24.51 -40.63
CA PHE A 136 8.37 24.45 -39.30
C PHE A 136 7.62 25.34 -38.29
N MET A 137 7.33 26.58 -38.66
CA MET A 137 6.58 27.51 -37.82
C MET A 137 5.16 27.04 -37.54
N ASN A 138 4.49 26.44 -38.53
CA ASN A 138 3.18 25.84 -38.32
C ASN A 138 3.26 24.64 -37.34
N GLN A 139 4.31 23.82 -37.44
CA GLN A 139 4.55 22.72 -36.51
C GLN A 139 4.79 23.18 -35.07
N LEU A 140 5.50 24.29 -34.86
CA LEU A 140 5.69 24.88 -33.53
C LEU A 140 4.36 25.36 -32.94
N LYS A 141 3.58 26.14 -33.70
CA LYS A 141 2.26 26.65 -33.26
C LYS A 141 1.30 25.53 -32.84
N LEU A 142 1.26 24.43 -33.58
CA LEU A 142 0.40 23.27 -33.25
C LEU A 142 0.78 22.61 -31.92
N ARG A 143 2.05 22.71 -31.50
CA ARG A 143 2.55 22.11 -30.26
C ARG A 143 2.44 23.05 -29.06
N GLU A 144 2.45 24.36 -29.26
CA GLU A 144 2.19 25.34 -28.19
C GLU A 144 0.72 25.38 -27.75
N GLN A 145 -0.22 24.95 -28.60
CA GLN A 145 -1.66 24.95 -28.30
C GLN A 145 -2.16 23.70 -27.55
N ARG A 146 -1.28 22.73 -27.27
CA ARG A 146 -1.59 21.50 -26.53
C ARG A 146 -1.16 21.61 -25.07
#